data_AF-A0A242FTQ1-F1
#
_entry.id   AF-A0A242FTQ1-F1
#
_cell.length_a   1.000
_cell.length_b   1.000
_cell.length_c   1.000
_cell.angle_alpha   90.00
_cell.angle_beta   90.00
_cell.angle_gamma   90.00
#
_symmetry.space_group_name_H-M   'P 1'
#
loop_
_entity.id
_entity.type
_entity.pdbx_description
1 polymer ?
#
loop_
_entity_poly.entity_id
_entity_poly.type
_entity_poly.pdbx_seq_one_letter_code
_entity_poly.pdbx_strand_id
1 'polypeptide(L)'
;MAFFNNIYNKKESFYMRIKWSIIIILSLLFLAGIAYFFYFIFSPADSNQMKEIKDSWVFYSKDDPDFKFDSKYTRMIPTVDKDETFIMETTLEKPLNEANLLIKGNHQWITVYLNGNILYQREDYDAESNPGLSLAVIDLPSDYIGKKLMISVSSPYQNYAGLPPKVYIGTTGPLIGFIYSQSVPQVLTMIIAVFIAIGTFIYTIYLMYKQKRLEYSLIILSCFALALGFEAVSEDILSGILFEPFVHSFLSHLFIILTSAFIICYYWSRMIYYKKWYGIFCIIQLSIFSGVLLYATFTSAELPELMPIANIASVISTLVTSLTCIGEAYKNNRFYVVCTPWIVLVAIIHCLIYIQTALGIYQTTINWSTILFIIILIVIISYNLIDHIMNTDKDRRQVDFLKIKNDLLEQHYEQLRQHIQEVNTLRLEFVQEMENLQDLMHTDQVKAKKYVETILEEAKNFEMLCSFCNHQMTNLIFARYQQLAAKRNIQITFQADLPEELPIKDDDLAQLLIHALEHSFRETHAIENPLYRKIHLSIHEQEDHFVICCEHSAHYDTNIFSRGITEELDDQERFDLMMMKDVADRYTGTLTQEKDTLIDRITVQLSRNYSNSI
;
A
#
# COMPACT_ATOMS: atom_id res chain seq x y z
N MET A 1 -46.04 23.32 15.64
CA MET A 1 -45.65 22.50 16.81
C MET A 1 -44.28 21.85 16.54
N ALA A 2 -43.24 22.66 16.29
CA ALA A 2 -41.94 22.19 15.77
C ALA A 2 -40.74 22.69 16.61
N PHE A 3 -40.92 22.80 17.93
CA PHE A 3 -39.87 23.31 18.83
C PHE A 3 -39.20 22.24 19.70
N PHE A 4 -39.68 20.99 19.67
CA PHE A 4 -39.17 19.91 20.54
C PHE A 4 -38.16 18.95 19.90
N ASN A 5 -37.96 18.97 18.56
CA ASN A 5 -37.08 18.00 17.89
C ASN A 5 -35.59 18.39 17.88
N ASN A 6 -35.25 19.63 18.26
CA ASN A 6 -33.86 20.12 18.20
C ASN A 6 -33.03 19.75 19.44
N ILE A 7 -33.69 19.37 20.56
CA ILE A 7 -32.99 19.03 21.81
C ILE A 7 -32.41 17.60 21.76
N TYR A 8 -33.11 16.67 21.09
CA TYR A 8 -32.64 15.28 20.96
C TYR A 8 -31.41 15.17 20.04
N ASN A 9 -31.43 15.84 18.89
CA ASN A 9 -30.30 15.85 17.93
C ASN A 9 -29.04 16.51 18.51
N LYS A 10 -29.21 17.54 19.34
CA LYS A 10 -28.08 18.20 20.04
C LYS A 10 -27.48 17.31 21.13
N LYS A 11 -28.32 16.52 21.83
CA LYS A 11 -27.88 15.55 22.85
C LYS A 11 -27.09 14.40 22.24
N GLU A 12 -27.51 13.91 21.08
CA GLU A 12 -26.85 12.81 20.36
C GLU A 12 -25.50 13.25 19.76
N SER A 13 -25.44 14.44 19.16
CA SER A 13 -24.20 15.09 18.72
C SER A 13 -23.21 15.33 19.87
N PHE A 14 -23.70 15.79 21.02
CA PHE A 14 -22.89 16.02 22.21
C PHE A 14 -22.37 14.71 22.83
N TYR A 15 -23.20 13.67 22.88
CA TYR A 15 -22.81 12.35 23.37
C TYR A 15 -21.78 11.67 22.46
N MET A 16 -21.89 11.82 21.14
CA MET A 16 -20.89 11.34 20.19
C MET A 16 -19.57 12.12 20.30
N ARG A 17 -19.60 13.46 20.46
CA ARG A 17 -18.39 14.25 20.74
C ARG A 17 -17.72 13.84 22.05
N ILE A 18 -18.51 13.55 23.10
CA ILE A 18 -17.99 13.04 24.37
C ILE A 18 -17.34 11.66 24.18
N LYS A 19 -17.98 10.71 23.49
CA LYS A 19 -17.40 9.40 23.20
C LYS A 19 -16.07 9.50 22.45
N TRP A 20 -16.02 10.30 21.39
CA TRP A 20 -14.78 10.53 20.64
C TRP A 20 -13.71 11.22 21.48
N SER A 21 -14.08 12.21 22.30
CA SER A 21 -13.12 12.85 23.20
C SER A 21 -12.57 11.89 24.26
N ILE A 22 -13.41 11.00 24.81
CA ILE A 22 -12.97 9.96 25.75
C ILE A 22 -12.02 8.98 25.06
N ILE A 23 -12.35 8.52 23.84
CA ILE A 23 -11.47 7.62 23.08
C ILE A 23 -10.13 8.29 22.77
N ILE A 24 -10.14 9.56 22.34
CA ILE A 24 -8.92 10.32 22.06
C ILE A 24 -8.09 10.50 23.34
N ILE A 25 -8.72 10.87 24.46
CA ILE A 25 -8.05 11.03 25.76
C ILE A 25 -7.47 9.69 26.22
N LEU A 26 -8.21 8.60 26.10
CA LEU A 26 -7.76 7.26 26.50
C LEU A 26 -6.59 6.79 25.62
N SER A 27 -6.66 7.03 24.31
CA SER A 27 -5.56 6.76 23.36
C SER A 27 -4.33 7.63 23.65
N LEU A 28 -4.51 8.90 23.99
CA LEU A 28 -3.42 9.80 24.39
C LEU A 28 -2.78 9.37 25.72
N LEU A 29 -3.59 8.97 26.71
CA LEU A 29 -3.11 8.42 27.98
C LEU A 29 -2.33 7.12 27.77
N PHE A 30 -2.82 6.25 26.89
CA PHE A 30 -2.14 5.01 26.53
C PHE A 30 -0.80 5.28 25.81
N LEU A 31 -0.80 6.20 24.84
CA LEU A 31 0.42 6.65 24.15
C LEU A 31 1.41 7.31 25.11
N ALA A 32 0.94 8.16 26.03
CA ALA A 32 1.76 8.79 27.05
C ALA A 32 2.32 7.76 28.03
N GLY A 33 1.54 6.75 28.41
CA GLY A 33 1.99 5.62 29.23
C GLY A 33 3.07 4.80 28.53
N ILE A 34 2.91 4.53 27.23
CA ILE A 34 3.91 3.86 26.40
C ILE A 34 5.19 4.71 26.30
N ALA A 35 5.06 6.00 25.99
CA ALA A 35 6.20 6.91 25.88
C ALA A 35 6.94 7.04 27.22
N TYR A 36 6.21 7.10 28.33
CA TYR A 36 6.76 7.11 29.68
C TYR A 36 7.49 5.81 30.02
N PHE A 37 6.91 4.65 29.68
CA PHE A 37 7.54 3.35 29.86
C PHE A 37 8.85 3.24 29.05
N PHE A 38 8.84 3.65 27.78
CA PHE A 38 10.04 3.67 26.95
C PHE A 38 11.09 4.67 27.45
N TYR A 39 10.68 5.83 27.96
CA TYR A 39 11.60 6.81 28.54
C TYR A 39 12.43 6.22 29.69
N PHE A 40 11.81 5.45 30.59
CA PHE A 40 12.50 4.78 31.70
C PHE A 40 13.34 3.56 31.27
N ILE A 41 12.96 2.88 30.18
CA ILE A 41 13.80 1.83 29.57
C ILE A 41 15.09 2.42 28.99
N PHE A 42 15.00 3.56 28.32
CA PHE A 42 16.15 4.21 27.69
C PHE A 42 16.95 5.10 28.66
N SER A 43 16.40 5.40 29.84
CA SER A 43 17.05 6.18 30.90
C SER A 43 17.08 5.37 32.21
N PRO A 44 17.99 4.39 32.35
CA PRO A 44 18.07 3.55 33.54
C PRO A 44 18.28 4.40 34.80
N ALA A 45 17.59 4.05 35.88
CA ALA A 45 17.77 4.66 37.19
C ALA A 45 19.25 4.56 37.62
N ASP A 46 19.80 5.64 38.17
CA ASP A 46 21.19 5.74 38.66
C ASP A 46 22.32 5.68 37.61
N SER A 47 22.09 6.21 36.40
CA SER A 47 23.16 6.43 35.40
C SER A 47 24.36 7.23 35.92
N ASN A 48 24.21 7.99 37.01
CA ASN A 48 25.31 8.70 37.67
C ASN A 48 26.32 7.79 38.41
N GLN A 49 25.92 6.55 38.72
CA GLN A 49 26.74 5.55 39.42
C GLN A 49 27.44 4.56 38.47
N MET A 50 27.35 4.81 37.16
CA MET A 50 28.10 4.09 36.14
C MET A 50 28.77 5.09 35.19
N LYS A 51 30.06 4.90 34.88
CA LYS A 51 30.80 5.74 33.93
C LYS A 51 31.71 4.89 33.05
N GLU A 52 31.75 5.21 31.76
CA GLU A 52 32.78 4.70 30.86
C GLU A 52 34.12 5.38 31.17
N ILE A 53 35.19 4.61 31.28
CA ILE A 53 36.55 5.13 31.41
C ILE A 53 37.04 5.40 29.98
N LYS A 54 37.01 6.66 29.52
CA LYS A 54 37.40 7.03 28.14
C LYS A 54 38.71 7.79 28.05
N ASP A 55 38.85 8.86 28.83
CA ASP A 55 39.89 9.88 28.60
C ASP A 55 41.05 9.80 29.60
N SER A 56 41.27 8.62 30.20
CA SER A 56 42.29 8.39 31.22
C SER A 56 43.19 7.18 30.93
N TRP A 57 43.07 6.58 29.74
CA TRP A 57 43.91 5.46 29.33
C TRP A 57 45.19 5.93 28.68
N VAL A 58 46.27 5.24 29.01
CA VAL A 58 47.54 5.26 28.29
C VAL A 58 47.69 3.93 27.57
N PHE A 59 47.91 4.00 26.27
CA PHE A 59 48.05 2.86 25.36
C PHE A 59 49.51 2.68 24.95
N TYR A 60 49.98 1.44 24.85
CA TYR A 60 51.29 1.12 24.25
C TYR A 60 51.34 -0.33 23.79
N SER A 61 52.18 -0.64 22.81
CA SER A 61 52.46 -2.03 22.43
C SER A 61 53.31 -2.70 23.51
N LYS A 62 53.07 -3.99 23.77
CA LYS A 62 53.91 -4.77 24.70
C LYS A 62 55.35 -4.86 24.20
N ASP A 63 55.56 -4.83 22.88
CA ASP A 63 56.86 -4.96 22.24
C ASP A 63 57.62 -3.62 22.15
N ASP A 64 56.90 -2.49 22.18
CA ASP A 64 57.46 -1.13 22.25
C ASP A 64 56.77 -0.29 23.36
N PRO A 65 57.19 -0.49 24.63
CA PRO A 65 56.58 0.20 25.77
C PRO A 65 56.97 1.68 25.90
N ASP A 66 57.96 2.14 25.15
CA ASP A 66 58.40 3.54 25.17
C ASP A 66 57.46 4.44 24.34
N PHE A 67 56.80 3.87 23.33
CA PHE A 67 55.84 4.58 22.49
C PHE A 67 54.42 4.54 23.06
N LYS A 68 54.07 5.59 23.81
CA LYS A 68 52.79 5.71 24.52
C LYS A 68 51.83 6.67 23.83
N PHE A 69 50.56 6.30 23.79
CA PHE A 69 49.48 7.16 23.31
C PHE A 69 48.46 7.44 24.41
N ASP A 70 47.96 8.67 24.46
CA ASP A 70 46.88 9.05 25.38
C ASP A 70 45.54 8.92 24.66
N SER A 71 44.59 8.24 25.32
CA SER A 71 43.20 8.07 24.88
C SER A 71 42.44 9.36 24.58
N LYS A 72 42.90 10.51 25.11
CA LYS A 72 42.38 11.83 24.73
C LYS A 72 42.59 12.18 23.26
N TYR A 73 43.65 11.65 22.66
CA TYR A 73 44.10 12.05 21.31
C TYR A 73 44.04 10.91 20.31
N THR A 74 44.18 9.66 20.75
CA THR A 74 44.03 8.49 19.87
C THR A 74 42.97 7.54 20.39
N ARG A 75 42.21 6.96 19.46
CA ARG A 75 41.16 5.97 19.76
C ARG A 75 41.51 4.56 19.27
N MET A 76 42.64 4.43 18.59
CA MET A 76 43.21 3.20 18.09
C MET A 76 44.72 3.30 18.25
N ILE A 77 45.39 2.18 18.47
CA ILE A 77 46.85 2.13 18.42
C ILE A 77 47.22 1.81 16.97
N PRO A 78 47.70 2.80 16.18
CA PRO A 78 48.24 2.48 14.87
C PRO A 78 49.46 1.56 15.08
N THR A 79 49.64 0.58 14.19
CA THR A 79 50.76 -0.38 14.15
C THR A 79 50.67 -1.64 15.01
N VAL A 80 49.53 -1.98 15.61
CA VAL A 80 49.36 -3.30 16.26
C VAL A 80 48.93 -4.32 15.20
N ASP A 81 49.74 -5.36 15.00
CA ASP A 81 49.44 -6.43 14.06
C ASP A 81 48.59 -7.55 14.69
N LYS A 82 48.06 -8.43 13.84
CA LYS A 82 47.36 -9.66 14.27
C LYS A 82 48.21 -10.41 15.31
N ASP A 83 47.54 -10.89 16.36
CA ASP A 83 48.11 -11.60 17.51
C ASP A 83 49.09 -10.77 18.39
N GLU A 84 49.43 -9.54 18.00
CA GLU A 84 50.23 -8.64 18.82
C GLU A 84 49.42 -8.15 20.02
N THR A 85 50.09 -8.08 21.18
CA THR A 85 49.47 -7.66 22.43
C THR A 85 49.76 -6.18 22.68
N PHE A 86 48.72 -5.39 22.90
CA PHE A 86 48.85 -4.03 23.41
C PHE A 86 48.28 -3.92 24.83
N ILE A 87 48.72 -2.90 25.54
CA ILE A 87 48.39 -2.67 26.94
C ILE A 87 47.67 -1.33 27.09
N MET A 88 46.61 -1.34 27.89
CA MET A 88 45.89 -0.14 28.36
C MET A 88 46.10 0.02 29.85
N GLU A 89 46.57 1.18 30.30
CA GLU A 89 46.80 1.48 31.71
C GLU A 89 46.04 2.71 32.17
N THR A 90 45.47 2.65 33.38
CA THR A 90 44.85 3.80 34.04
C THR A 90 44.94 3.67 35.57
N THR A 91 44.64 4.74 36.30
CA THR A 91 44.59 4.73 37.77
C THR A 91 43.16 4.95 38.23
N LEU A 92 42.68 4.13 39.17
CA LEU A 92 41.30 4.19 39.65
C LEU A 92 41.16 5.22 40.79
N GLU A 93 40.47 6.33 40.56
CA GLU A 93 40.42 7.44 41.52
C GLU A 93 39.09 7.56 42.28
N LYS A 94 37.98 7.06 41.72
CA LYS A 94 36.63 7.30 42.25
C LYS A 94 36.16 6.17 43.19
N PRO A 95 35.74 6.49 44.43
CA PRO A 95 35.15 5.50 45.33
C PRO A 95 33.70 5.17 44.92
N LEU A 96 33.37 3.88 44.93
CA LEU A 96 32.03 3.32 44.77
C LEU A 96 31.84 2.21 45.81
N ASN A 97 30.64 2.11 46.38
CA ASN A 97 30.27 0.97 47.23
C ASN A 97 29.93 -0.21 46.32
N GLU A 98 30.63 -1.34 46.44
CA GLU A 98 30.52 -2.50 45.52
C GLU A 98 30.87 -2.13 44.07
N ALA A 99 32.16 -1.82 43.85
CA ALA A 99 32.66 -1.42 42.55
C ALA A 99 32.89 -2.63 41.65
N ASN A 100 32.21 -2.65 40.50
CA ASN A 100 32.41 -3.65 39.46
C ASN A 100 32.91 -2.99 38.19
N LEU A 101 33.64 -3.78 37.41
CA LEU A 101 34.19 -3.39 36.13
C LEU A 101 33.54 -4.24 35.03
N LEU A 102 32.92 -3.58 34.06
CA LEU A 102 32.31 -4.21 32.89
C LEU A 102 33.21 -3.95 31.69
N ILE A 103 33.74 -5.01 31.09
CA ILE A 103 34.53 -4.94 29.86
C ILE A 103 33.73 -5.54 28.72
N LYS A 104 33.60 -4.78 27.64
CA LYS A 104 33.10 -5.25 26.35
C LYS A 104 34.23 -5.26 25.33
N GLY A 105 34.72 -6.44 25.00
CA GLY A 105 35.64 -6.69 23.89
C GLY A 105 34.91 -7.27 22.69
N ASN A 106 35.43 -7.01 21.48
CA ASN A 106 34.89 -7.60 20.26
C ASN A 106 36.02 -8.32 19.52
N HIS A 107 35.91 -9.64 19.44
CA HIS A 107 36.90 -10.53 18.86
C HIS A 107 38.30 -10.38 19.47
N GLN A 108 38.36 -10.29 20.80
CA GLN A 108 39.59 -9.98 21.55
C GLN A 108 39.82 -10.91 22.75
N TRP A 109 41.09 -11.24 22.99
CA TRP A 109 41.60 -11.84 24.21
C TRP A 109 41.94 -10.74 25.21
N ILE A 110 41.43 -10.86 26.44
CA ILE A 110 41.53 -9.80 27.44
C ILE A 110 41.98 -10.39 28.76
N THR A 111 43.04 -9.81 29.32
CA THR A 111 43.51 -10.08 30.69
C THR A 111 43.61 -8.79 31.48
N VAL A 112 43.08 -8.79 32.70
CA VAL A 112 42.94 -7.61 33.57
C VAL A 112 43.79 -7.82 34.81
N TYR A 113 44.61 -6.81 35.10
CA TYR A 113 45.51 -6.77 36.23
C TYR A 113 45.22 -5.55 37.10
N LEU A 114 45.31 -5.71 38.42
CA LEU A 114 45.27 -4.62 39.39
C LEU A 114 46.54 -4.65 40.23
N ASN A 115 47.36 -3.61 40.12
CA ASN A 115 48.71 -3.55 40.72
C ASN A 115 49.57 -4.81 40.41
N GLY A 116 49.44 -5.35 39.20
CA GLY A 116 50.20 -6.54 38.76
C GLY A 116 49.58 -7.88 39.14
N ASN A 117 48.54 -7.92 39.98
CA ASN A 117 47.79 -9.16 40.26
C ASN A 117 46.70 -9.37 39.21
N ILE A 118 46.59 -10.59 38.68
CA ILE A 118 45.53 -10.97 37.74
C ILE A 118 44.19 -10.95 38.48
N LEU A 119 43.26 -10.12 38.01
CA LEU A 119 41.86 -10.09 38.49
C LEU A 119 40.94 -10.91 37.60
N TYR A 120 41.21 -10.89 36.30
CA TYR A 120 40.46 -11.63 35.31
C TYR A 120 41.42 -12.02 34.20
N GLN A 121 41.43 -13.29 33.87
CA GLN A 121 42.05 -13.77 32.66
C GLN A 121 40.98 -14.58 31.99
N ARG A 122 40.69 -14.24 30.73
CA ARG A 122 39.89 -15.15 29.93
C ARG A 122 40.69 -16.43 29.79
N GLU A 123 40.13 -17.54 30.27
CA GLU A 123 40.77 -18.85 30.12
C GLU A 123 41.04 -19.06 28.62
N ASP A 124 42.32 -19.31 28.28
CA ASP A 124 42.68 -19.95 27.02
C ASP A 124 42.06 -21.34 27.09
N TYR A 125 40.81 -21.46 26.66
CA TYR A 125 40.31 -22.74 26.21
C TYR A 125 41.20 -23.06 25.00
N ASP A 126 42.23 -23.88 25.21
CA ASP A 126 43.27 -24.34 24.27
C ASP A 126 42.73 -24.96 22.94
N ALA A 127 41.47 -24.70 22.57
CA ALA A 127 40.77 -25.17 21.39
C ALA A 127 39.88 -24.12 20.67
N GLU A 128 39.65 -22.90 21.21
CA GLU A 128 38.85 -21.88 20.50
C GLU A 128 39.74 -20.83 19.82
N SER A 129 39.83 -20.88 18.49
CA SER A 129 40.52 -19.84 17.69
C SER A 129 39.75 -18.51 17.62
N ASN A 130 38.46 -18.50 18.01
CA ASN A 130 37.57 -17.35 17.89
C ASN A 130 37.17 -16.76 19.26
N PRO A 131 37.71 -15.60 19.66
CA PRO A 131 37.33 -14.95 20.91
C PRO A 131 35.90 -14.37 20.91
N GLY A 132 35.23 -14.20 19.76
CA GLY A 132 33.88 -13.65 19.64
C GLY A 132 33.65 -12.35 20.41
N LEU A 133 32.38 -12.03 20.72
CA LEU A 133 32.07 -10.90 21.60
C LEU A 133 32.32 -11.28 23.05
N SER A 134 33.20 -10.54 23.73
CA SER A 134 33.55 -10.80 25.13
C SER A 134 32.86 -9.81 26.04
N LEU A 135 32.17 -10.33 27.05
CA LEU A 135 31.59 -9.55 28.14
C LEU A 135 32.09 -10.10 29.46
N ALA A 136 32.86 -9.29 30.19
CA ALA A 136 33.36 -9.66 31.52
C ALA A 136 32.82 -8.67 32.56
N VAL A 137 32.21 -9.20 33.62
CA VAL A 137 31.85 -8.45 34.82
C VAL A 137 32.81 -8.89 35.92
N ILE A 138 33.64 -7.97 36.41
CA ILE A 138 34.74 -8.25 37.32
C ILE A 138 34.51 -7.45 38.61
N ASP A 139 34.46 -8.14 39.74
CA ASP A 139 34.34 -7.51 41.05
C ASP A 139 35.68 -6.90 41.45
N LEU A 140 35.70 -5.62 41.81
CA LEU A 140 36.91 -4.95 42.30
C LEU A 140 37.04 -5.15 43.82
N PRO A 141 38.27 -5.37 44.34
CA PRO A 141 38.50 -5.46 45.78
C PRO A 141 38.22 -4.12 46.45
N SER A 142 37.77 -4.13 47.71
CA SER A 142 37.36 -2.91 48.45
C SER A 142 38.44 -1.82 48.56
N ASP A 143 39.71 -2.16 48.36
CA ASP A 143 40.86 -1.26 48.43
C ASP A 143 41.42 -0.88 47.04
N TYR A 144 40.58 -0.90 45.98
CA TYR A 144 41.01 -0.64 44.59
C TYR A 144 41.47 0.81 44.30
N ILE A 145 41.18 1.76 45.18
CA ILE A 145 41.43 3.19 44.97
C ILE A 145 42.93 3.48 44.93
N GLY A 146 43.38 4.27 43.95
CA GLY A 146 44.78 4.61 43.71
C GLY A 146 45.61 3.46 43.13
N LYS A 147 45.01 2.27 42.93
CA LYS A 147 45.69 1.15 42.27
C LYS A 147 45.69 1.35 40.76
N LYS A 148 46.75 0.84 40.13
CA LYS A 148 46.94 0.85 38.69
C LYS A 148 46.17 -0.32 38.08
N LEU A 149 45.21 -0.01 37.22
CA LEU A 149 44.48 -0.97 36.40
C LEU A 149 45.20 -1.09 35.06
N MET A 150 45.59 -2.33 34.71
CA MET A 150 46.26 -2.65 33.46
C MET A 150 45.46 -3.72 32.73
N ILE A 151 45.16 -3.49 31.45
CA ILE A 151 44.42 -4.42 30.60
C ILE A 151 45.31 -4.79 29.42
N SER A 152 45.59 -6.08 29.28
CA SER A 152 46.30 -6.66 28.16
C SER A 152 45.29 -7.14 27.13
N VAL A 153 45.45 -6.72 25.87
CA VAL A 153 44.52 -7.01 24.78
C VAL A 153 45.27 -7.53 23.57
N SER A 154 44.80 -8.62 22.99
CA SER A 154 45.25 -9.12 21.68
C SER A 154 44.06 -9.61 20.86
N SER A 155 44.22 -9.68 19.54
CA SER A 155 43.17 -10.14 18.62
C SER A 155 43.77 -11.04 17.55
N PRO A 156 43.16 -12.20 17.26
CA PRO A 156 43.57 -13.07 16.16
C PRO A 156 43.15 -12.53 14.78
N TYR A 157 42.54 -11.35 14.71
CA TYR A 157 42.14 -10.74 13.45
C TYR A 157 42.69 -9.33 13.33
N GLN A 158 43.27 -9.03 12.16
CA GLN A 158 43.82 -7.70 11.85
C GLN A 158 42.77 -6.59 11.97
N ASN A 159 41.51 -6.87 11.59
CA ASN A 159 40.42 -5.88 11.62
C ASN A 159 40.07 -5.40 13.04
N TYR A 160 40.45 -6.17 14.06
CA TYR A 160 40.20 -5.88 15.47
C TYR A 160 41.48 -5.65 16.29
N ALA A 161 42.65 -5.78 15.65
CA ALA A 161 43.95 -5.48 16.26
C ALA A 161 44.09 -3.97 16.53
N GLY A 162 44.67 -3.61 17.68
CA GLY A 162 44.86 -2.22 18.09
C GLY A 162 43.59 -1.44 18.47
N LEU A 163 42.40 -2.09 18.49
CA LEU A 163 41.15 -1.48 18.96
C LEU A 163 40.99 -1.63 20.48
N PRO A 164 40.93 -0.55 21.28
CA PRO A 164 40.72 -0.68 22.72
C PRO A 164 39.29 -1.16 23.04
N PRO A 165 39.10 -2.16 23.92
CA PRO A 165 37.79 -2.56 24.43
C PRO A 165 37.16 -1.45 25.25
N LYS A 166 35.82 -1.45 25.34
CA LYS A 166 35.07 -0.47 26.14
C LYS A 166 35.02 -0.95 27.59
N VAL A 167 35.42 -0.07 28.51
CA VAL A 167 35.51 -0.37 29.94
C VAL A 167 34.62 0.58 30.72
N TYR A 168 33.68 0.01 31.49
CA TYR A 168 32.76 0.73 32.34
C TYR A 168 33.02 0.37 33.81
N ILE A 169 32.93 1.36 34.68
CA ILE A 169 33.00 1.16 36.14
C ILE A 169 31.69 1.63 36.76
N GLY A 170 31.13 0.81 37.65
CA GLY A 170 29.88 1.12 38.33
C GLY A 170 29.49 0.05 39.34
N THR A 171 28.38 0.27 40.03
CA THR A 171 27.80 -0.74 40.92
C THR A 171 26.98 -1.76 40.13
N THR A 172 26.76 -2.96 40.69
CA THR A 172 26.08 -4.09 39.99
C THR A 172 24.75 -3.70 39.33
N GLY A 173 23.86 -3.03 40.06
CA GLY A 173 22.54 -2.63 39.57
C GLY A 173 22.58 -1.73 38.33
N PRO A 174 23.23 -0.55 38.39
CA PRO A 174 23.43 0.36 37.26
C PRO A 174 24.15 -0.28 36.05
N LEU A 175 25.12 -1.18 36.26
CA LEU A 175 25.77 -1.90 35.15
C LEU A 175 24.80 -2.84 34.43
N ILE A 176 24.02 -3.63 35.19
CA ILE A 176 22.98 -4.49 34.62
C ILE A 176 21.92 -3.64 33.91
N GLY A 177 21.47 -2.56 34.54
CA GLY A 177 20.53 -1.61 33.94
C GLY A 177 21.03 -1.01 32.63
N PHE A 178 22.33 -0.72 32.53
CA PHE A 178 22.95 -0.26 31.29
C PHE A 178 22.91 -1.33 30.19
N ILE A 179 23.32 -2.56 30.49
CA ILE A 179 23.27 -3.67 29.53
C ILE A 179 21.85 -3.82 28.97
N TYR A 180 20.84 -3.88 29.84
CA TYR A 180 19.45 -3.96 29.39
C TYR A 180 19.01 -2.75 28.58
N SER A 181 19.30 -1.52 29.04
CA SER A 181 18.92 -0.30 28.31
C SER A 181 19.52 -0.24 26.90
N GLN A 182 20.73 -0.77 26.73
CA GLN A 182 21.39 -0.85 25.44
C GLN A 182 20.79 -1.94 24.56
N SER A 183 20.25 -3.02 25.12
CA SER A 183 19.72 -4.18 24.39
C SER A 183 18.23 -4.13 24.07
N VAL A 184 17.41 -3.41 24.86
CA VAL A 184 15.96 -3.34 24.64
C VAL A 184 15.59 -2.85 23.22
N PRO A 185 16.21 -1.79 22.64
CA PRO A 185 15.82 -1.38 21.28
C PRO A 185 16.08 -2.45 20.22
N GLN A 186 17.12 -3.27 20.37
CA GLN A 186 17.49 -4.37 19.47
C GLN A 186 16.49 -5.53 19.60
N VAL A 187 16.14 -5.89 20.84
CA VAL A 187 15.11 -6.90 21.10
C VAL A 187 13.76 -6.46 20.55
N LEU A 188 13.38 -5.19 20.74
CA LEU A 188 12.15 -4.64 20.15
C LEU A 188 12.20 -4.67 18.62
N THR A 189 13.34 -4.32 18.03
CA THR A 189 13.57 -4.39 16.58
C THR A 189 13.37 -5.81 16.06
N MET A 190 13.95 -6.82 16.73
CA MET A 190 13.72 -8.23 16.41
C MET A 190 12.24 -8.59 16.48
N ILE A 191 11.56 -8.26 17.57
CA ILE A 191 10.14 -8.57 17.75
C ILE A 191 9.32 -7.98 16.61
N ILE A 192 9.49 -6.69 16.31
CA ILE A 192 8.77 -6.00 15.23
C ILE A 192 9.07 -6.65 13.88
N ALA A 193 10.34 -6.90 13.57
CA ALA A 193 10.76 -7.46 12.29
C ALA A 193 10.26 -8.90 12.09
N VAL A 194 10.26 -9.73 13.15
CA VAL A 194 9.69 -11.09 13.13
C VAL A 194 8.17 -11.06 12.94
N PHE A 195 7.45 -10.16 13.63
CA PHE A 195 6.01 -10.01 13.40
C PHE A 195 5.69 -9.57 11.97
N ILE A 196 6.47 -8.64 11.42
CA ILE A 196 6.36 -8.23 10.02
C ILE A 196 6.61 -9.43 9.10
N ALA A 197 7.70 -10.19 9.32
CA ALA A 197 8.06 -11.35 8.52
C ALA A 197 6.96 -12.42 8.51
N ILE A 198 6.43 -12.76 9.69
CA ILE A 198 5.32 -13.72 9.84
C ILE A 198 4.06 -13.17 9.14
N GLY A 199 3.74 -11.89 9.34
CA GLY A 199 2.59 -11.23 8.72
C GLY A 199 2.66 -11.25 7.19
N THR A 200 3.79 -10.87 6.60
CA THR A 200 3.99 -10.89 5.14
C THR A 200 4.03 -12.32 4.58
N PHE A 201 4.55 -13.28 5.35
CA PHE A 201 4.56 -14.69 4.95
C PHE A 201 3.15 -15.30 4.94
N ILE A 202 2.38 -15.10 6.02
CA ILE A 202 0.97 -15.52 6.10
C ILE A 202 0.16 -14.86 4.99
N TYR A 203 0.39 -13.56 4.74
CA TYR A 203 -0.29 -12.84 3.67
C TYR A 203 0.05 -13.41 2.28
N THR A 204 1.30 -13.82 2.06
CA THR A 204 1.70 -14.50 0.81
C THR A 204 1.01 -15.85 0.66
N ILE A 205 0.90 -16.64 1.73
CA ILE A 205 0.15 -17.91 1.73
C ILE A 205 -1.33 -17.65 1.41
N TYR A 206 -1.92 -16.60 2.00
CA TYR A 206 -3.30 -16.21 1.71
C TYR A 206 -3.50 -15.82 0.24
N LEU A 207 -2.60 -15.02 -0.35
CA LEU A 207 -2.62 -14.68 -1.78
C LEU A 207 -2.49 -15.93 -2.66
N MET A 208 -1.58 -16.85 -2.30
CA MET A 208 -1.42 -18.11 -3.01
C MET A 208 -2.69 -18.97 -2.95
N TYR A 209 -3.35 -19.06 -1.80
CA TYR A 209 -4.57 -19.84 -1.63
C TYR A 209 -5.77 -19.23 -2.38
N LYS A 210 -5.99 -17.92 -2.22
CA LYS A 210 -7.18 -17.25 -2.77
C LYS A 210 -7.04 -16.88 -4.25
N GLN A 211 -5.86 -16.41 -4.66
CA GLN A 211 -5.63 -15.88 -6.01
C GLN A 211 -4.79 -16.82 -6.90
N LYS A 212 -4.32 -17.97 -6.38
CA LYS A 212 -3.44 -18.92 -7.10
C LYS A 212 -2.19 -18.26 -7.69
N ARG A 213 -1.74 -17.16 -7.08
CA ARG A 213 -0.59 -16.36 -7.51
C ARG A 213 0.46 -16.37 -6.42
N LEU A 214 1.69 -16.73 -6.79
CA LEU A 214 2.84 -16.69 -5.88
C LEU A 214 3.60 -15.37 -6.08
N GLU A 215 3.54 -14.48 -5.09
CA GLU A 215 4.27 -13.22 -5.11
C GLU A 215 5.64 -13.36 -4.45
N TYR A 216 6.64 -13.79 -5.23
CA TYR A 216 8.01 -14.00 -4.74
C TYR A 216 8.63 -12.77 -4.07
N SER A 217 8.24 -11.55 -4.46
CA SER A 217 8.72 -10.31 -3.82
C SER A 217 8.37 -10.24 -2.33
N LEU A 218 7.18 -10.73 -1.94
CA LEU A 218 6.74 -10.73 -0.54
C LEU A 218 7.43 -11.83 0.27
N ILE A 219 7.80 -12.95 -0.36
CA ILE A 219 8.62 -13.99 0.28
C ILE A 219 10.00 -13.43 0.59
N ILE A 220 10.65 -12.78 -0.39
CA ILE A 220 11.96 -12.15 -0.20
C ILE A 220 11.89 -11.06 0.87
N LEU A 221 10.82 -10.26 0.89
CA LEU A 221 10.58 -9.27 1.94
C LEU A 221 10.46 -9.90 3.33
N SER A 222 9.77 -11.03 3.43
CA SER A 222 9.63 -11.78 4.69
C SER A 222 10.99 -12.30 5.17
N CYS A 223 11.80 -12.85 4.25
CA CYS A 223 13.15 -13.30 4.55
C CYS A 223 14.08 -12.14 4.95
N PHE A 224 13.98 -10.98 4.29
CA PHE A 224 14.70 -9.76 4.65
C PHE A 224 14.33 -9.30 6.07
N ALA A 225 13.03 -9.20 6.38
CA ALA A 225 12.56 -8.80 7.70
C ALA A 225 13.04 -9.77 8.79
N LEU A 226 13.02 -11.08 8.51
CA LEU A 226 13.52 -12.09 9.44
C LEU A 226 15.03 -11.98 9.66
N ALA A 227 15.82 -11.85 8.58
CA ALA A 227 17.27 -11.69 8.66
C ALA A 227 17.64 -10.42 9.46
N LEU A 228 16.98 -9.30 9.19
CA LEU A 228 17.18 -8.04 9.91
C LEU A 228 16.83 -8.16 11.40
N GLY A 229 15.75 -8.87 11.72
CA GLY A 229 15.36 -9.10 13.11
C GLY A 229 16.40 -9.89 13.89
N PHE A 230 16.94 -10.95 13.28
CA PHE A 230 17.98 -11.74 13.92
C PHE A 230 19.34 -11.03 13.94
N GLU A 231 19.69 -10.25 12.92
CA GLU A 231 20.87 -9.37 12.90
C GLU A 231 20.87 -8.42 14.10
N ALA A 232 19.73 -7.78 14.37
CA ALA A 232 19.60 -6.83 15.48
C ALA A 232 19.98 -7.44 16.83
N VAL A 233 19.58 -8.70 17.07
CA VAL A 233 19.86 -9.40 18.33
C VAL A 233 21.22 -10.10 18.32
N SER A 234 21.67 -10.64 17.19
CA SER A 234 22.98 -11.31 17.12
C SER A 234 24.16 -10.36 17.24
N GLU A 235 23.99 -9.06 16.99
CA GLU A 235 25.02 -8.03 17.28
C GLU A 235 24.93 -7.45 18.70
N ASP A 236 23.90 -7.83 19.46
CA ASP A 236 23.63 -7.25 20.78
C ASP A 236 24.46 -7.90 21.90
N ILE A 237 24.74 -7.11 22.95
CA ILE A 237 25.50 -7.55 24.14
C ILE A 237 24.88 -8.78 24.80
N LEU A 238 23.55 -8.86 24.89
CA LEU A 238 22.88 -10.00 25.51
C LEU A 238 23.13 -11.30 24.74
N SER A 239 23.28 -11.24 23.42
CA SER A 239 23.52 -12.45 22.65
C SER A 239 24.92 -13.03 22.91
N GLY A 240 25.90 -12.19 23.25
CA GLY A 240 27.23 -12.66 23.71
C GLY A 240 27.21 -13.35 25.08
N ILE A 241 26.14 -13.18 25.87
CA ILE A 241 25.92 -13.93 27.12
C ILE A 241 25.22 -15.26 26.84
N LEU A 242 24.32 -15.30 25.85
CA LEU A 242 23.45 -16.46 25.58
C LEU A 242 24.12 -17.54 24.72
N PHE A 243 25.07 -17.16 23.86
CA PHE A 243 25.71 -18.06 22.90
C PHE A 243 27.21 -18.16 23.16
N GLU A 244 27.78 -19.32 22.79
CA GLU A 244 29.24 -19.48 22.74
C GLU A 244 29.87 -18.45 21.78
N PRO A 245 31.10 -17.96 22.04
CA PRO A 245 31.71 -16.86 21.29
C PRO A 245 31.78 -17.10 19.79
N PHE A 246 32.13 -18.32 19.39
CA PHE A 246 32.16 -18.73 17.98
C PHE A 246 30.77 -18.68 17.33
N VAL A 247 29.75 -19.26 17.99
CA VAL A 247 28.37 -19.30 17.47
C VAL A 247 27.81 -17.89 17.34
N HIS A 248 28.03 -17.05 18.34
CA HIS A 248 27.65 -15.65 18.32
C HIS A 248 28.28 -14.92 17.13
N SER A 249 29.62 -15.02 16.98
CA SER A 249 30.37 -14.39 15.90
C SER A 249 29.88 -14.83 14.51
N PHE A 250 29.70 -16.15 14.32
CA PHE A 250 29.22 -16.71 13.06
C PHE A 250 27.81 -16.21 12.72
N LEU A 251 26.90 -16.25 13.70
CA LEU A 251 25.51 -15.88 13.51
C LEU A 251 25.34 -14.38 13.22
N SER A 252 26.10 -13.53 13.91
CA SER A 252 26.16 -12.08 13.65
C SER A 252 26.55 -11.79 12.21
N HIS A 253 27.69 -12.30 11.77
CA HIS A 253 28.19 -12.05 10.41
C HIS A 253 27.34 -12.70 9.32
N LEU A 254 26.76 -13.88 9.58
CA LEU A 254 25.83 -14.52 8.67
C LEU A 254 24.60 -13.64 8.40
N PHE A 255 23.98 -13.10 9.45
CA PHE A 255 22.79 -12.28 9.29
C PHE A 255 23.08 -10.94 8.62
N ILE A 256 24.23 -10.30 8.86
CA ILE A 256 24.66 -9.10 8.10
C ILE A 256 24.69 -9.37 6.59
N ILE A 257 25.31 -10.50 6.19
CA ILE A 257 25.39 -10.91 4.78
C ILE A 257 23.99 -11.19 4.23
N LEU A 258 23.17 -11.90 5.00
CA LEU A 258 21.83 -12.32 4.59
C LEU A 258 20.86 -11.13 4.42
N THR A 259 20.87 -10.18 5.34
CA THR A 259 20.10 -8.92 5.25
C THR A 259 20.48 -8.14 4.01
N SER A 260 21.79 -7.99 3.75
CA SER A 260 22.31 -7.33 2.56
C SER A 260 21.94 -8.06 1.26
N ALA A 261 21.93 -9.40 1.26
CA ALA A 261 21.53 -10.21 0.12
C ALA A 261 20.01 -10.12 -0.16
N PHE A 262 19.16 -10.21 0.86
CA PHE A 262 17.72 -10.18 0.64
C PHE A 262 17.20 -8.82 0.23
N ILE A 263 17.76 -7.72 0.74
CA ILE A 263 17.29 -6.38 0.37
C ILE A 263 17.55 -6.07 -1.12
N ILE A 264 18.70 -6.49 -1.65
CA ILE A 264 19.05 -6.26 -3.06
C ILE A 264 18.19 -7.13 -3.99
N CYS A 265 17.90 -8.37 -3.56
CA CYS A 265 16.98 -9.26 -4.27
C CYS A 265 15.55 -8.71 -4.25
N TYR A 266 15.13 -8.12 -3.12
CA TYR A 266 13.82 -7.50 -3.01
C TYR A 266 13.70 -6.33 -3.98
N TYR A 267 14.68 -5.43 -4.03
CA TYR A 267 14.68 -4.35 -5.01
C TYR A 267 14.68 -4.89 -6.44
N TRP A 268 15.54 -5.85 -6.78
CA TRP A 268 15.53 -6.45 -8.11
C TRP A 268 14.15 -6.99 -8.52
N SER A 269 13.41 -7.60 -7.58
CA SER A 269 12.06 -8.11 -7.84
C SER A 269 11.03 -7.02 -8.21
N ARG A 270 11.24 -5.77 -7.77
CA ARG A 270 10.37 -4.62 -7.99
C ARG A 270 10.75 -3.76 -9.21
N MET A 271 11.95 -3.94 -9.77
CA MET A 271 12.41 -3.21 -10.96
C MET A 271 11.71 -3.67 -12.24
N ILE A 272 11.54 -2.74 -13.18
CA ILE A 272 10.94 -2.98 -14.49
C ILE A 272 11.92 -2.61 -15.60
N TYR A 273 12.39 -1.37 -15.61
CA TYR A 273 13.24 -0.80 -16.66
C TYR A 273 14.69 -1.25 -16.56
N TYR A 274 15.26 -1.29 -15.34
CA TYR A 274 16.66 -1.66 -15.11
C TYR A 274 16.83 -3.11 -14.65
N LYS A 275 15.75 -3.90 -14.65
CA LYS A 275 15.69 -5.27 -14.11
C LYS A 275 16.79 -6.20 -14.63
N LYS A 276 17.09 -6.15 -15.93
CA LYS A 276 18.12 -7.02 -16.55
C LYS A 276 19.53 -6.70 -16.05
N TRP A 277 19.92 -5.42 -16.12
CA TRP A 277 21.27 -4.98 -15.73
C TRP A 277 21.48 -5.08 -14.22
N TYR A 278 20.50 -4.64 -13.43
CA TYR A 278 20.55 -4.78 -11.98
C TYR A 278 20.49 -6.25 -11.54
N GLY A 279 19.81 -7.12 -12.29
CA GLY A 279 19.82 -8.57 -12.05
C GLY A 279 21.20 -9.21 -12.22
N ILE A 280 21.94 -8.83 -13.26
CA ILE A 280 23.34 -9.27 -13.45
C ILE A 280 24.20 -8.82 -12.26
N PHE A 281 24.04 -7.57 -11.84
CA PHE A 281 24.72 -7.04 -10.66
C PHE A 281 24.38 -7.83 -9.39
N CYS A 282 23.10 -8.12 -9.15
CA CYS A 282 22.66 -8.94 -8.01
C CYS A 282 23.28 -10.35 -8.02
N ILE A 283 23.39 -10.99 -9.19
CA ILE A 283 24.01 -12.32 -9.30
C ILE A 283 25.50 -12.26 -8.93
N ILE A 284 26.23 -11.24 -9.41
CA ILE A 284 27.65 -11.03 -9.05
C ILE A 284 27.77 -10.84 -7.54
N GLN A 285 26.91 -10.00 -6.96
CA GLN A 285 26.92 -9.69 -5.54
C GLN A 285 26.61 -10.92 -4.67
N LEU A 286 25.58 -11.69 -5.04
CA LEU A 286 25.25 -12.96 -4.37
C LEU A 286 26.37 -13.99 -4.52
N SER A 287 27.08 -14.00 -5.64
CA SER A 287 28.24 -14.89 -5.84
C SER A 287 29.40 -14.50 -4.92
N ILE A 288 29.63 -13.20 -4.68
CA ILE A 288 30.63 -12.73 -3.71
C ILE A 288 30.24 -13.18 -2.30
N PHE A 289 28.99 -12.95 -1.88
CA PHE A 289 28.50 -13.36 -0.56
C PHE A 289 28.56 -14.88 -0.35
N SER A 290 28.11 -15.65 -1.34
CA SER A 290 28.21 -17.12 -1.33
C SER A 290 29.67 -17.57 -1.30
N GLY A 291 30.54 -16.93 -2.08
CA GLY A 291 31.98 -17.20 -2.09
C GLY A 291 32.63 -16.98 -0.72
N VAL A 292 32.30 -15.90 -0.01
CA VAL A 292 32.77 -15.63 1.36
C VAL A 292 32.31 -16.73 2.32
N LEU A 293 31.02 -17.09 2.30
CA LEU A 293 30.48 -18.13 3.17
C LEU A 293 31.08 -19.52 2.86
N LEU A 294 31.20 -19.88 1.58
CA LEU A 294 31.80 -21.15 1.16
C LEU A 294 33.28 -21.19 1.53
N TYR A 295 34.04 -20.11 1.30
CA TYR A 295 35.45 -20.04 1.67
C TYR A 295 35.64 -20.23 3.18
N ALA A 296 34.81 -19.58 4.02
CA ALA A 296 34.82 -19.78 5.47
C ALA A 296 34.50 -21.22 5.89
N THR A 297 33.68 -21.96 5.12
CA THR A 297 33.34 -23.36 5.43
C THR A 297 34.39 -24.37 4.99
N PHE A 298 35.14 -24.08 3.91
CA PHE A 298 36.10 -25.01 3.31
C PHE A 298 37.55 -24.76 3.74
N THR A 299 37.84 -23.60 4.35
CA THR A 299 39.18 -23.24 4.82
C THR A 299 39.20 -23.03 6.33
N SER A 300 40.38 -22.90 6.91
CA SER A 300 40.56 -22.52 8.31
C SER A 300 40.37 -21.02 8.55
N ALA A 301 40.06 -20.24 7.50
CA ALA A 301 39.84 -18.80 7.63
C ALA A 301 38.46 -18.55 8.23
N GLU A 302 38.42 -17.77 9.30
CA GLU A 302 37.18 -17.49 9.98
C GLU A 302 36.42 -16.31 9.37
N LEU A 303 35.10 -16.31 9.53
CA LEU A 303 34.23 -15.29 8.94
C LEU A 303 34.62 -13.83 9.31
N PRO A 304 35.06 -13.50 10.53
CA PRO A 304 35.50 -12.14 10.87
C PRO A 304 36.67 -11.60 10.02
N GLU A 305 37.57 -12.47 9.54
CA GLU A 305 38.69 -12.06 8.67
C GLU A 305 38.19 -11.68 7.27
N LEU A 306 37.10 -12.30 6.82
CA LEU A 306 36.54 -12.13 5.47
C LEU A 306 35.52 -11.00 5.39
N MET A 307 35.01 -10.54 6.54
CA MET A 307 33.99 -9.48 6.59
C MET A 307 34.34 -8.17 5.87
N PRO A 308 35.61 -7.70 5.78
CA PRO A 308 35.93 -6.53 4.96
C PRO A 308 35.48 -6.68 3.51
N ILE A 309 35.62 -7.88 2.91
CA ILE A 309 35.19 -8.15 1.54
C ILE A 309 33.67 -8.04 1.45
N ALA A 310 32.93 -8.66 2.37
CA ALA A 310 31.48 -8.62 2.41
C ALA A 310 30.95 -7.20 2.67
N ASN A 311 31.59 -6.43 3.55
CA ASN A 311 31.21 -5.05 3.87
C ASN A 311 31.46 -4.11 2.68
N ILE A 312 32.61 -4.20 2.01
CA ILE A 312 32.89 -3.45 0.77
C ILE A 312 31.84 -3.75 -0.28
N ALA A 313 31.55 -5.04 -0.50
CA ALA A 313 30.57 -5.47 -1.46
C ALA A 313 29.17 -4.92 -1.10
N SER A 314 28.80 -4.91 0.17
CA SER A 314 27.53 -4.37 0.66
C SER A 314 27.42 -2.85 0.45
N VAL A 315 28.49 -2.09 0.72
CA VAL A 315 28.53 -0.64 0.47
C VAL A 315 28.39 -0.34 -1.03
N ILE A 316 29.16 -1.03 -1.88
CA ILE A 316 29.04 -0.90 -3.35
C ILE A 316 27.60 -1.22 -3.79
N SER A 317 27.00 -2.27 -3.22
CA SER A 317 25.63 -2.64 -3.50
C SER A 317 24.63 -1.55 -3.13
N THR A 318 24.77 -0.93 -1.95
CA THR A 318 23.89 0.20 -1.57
C THR A 318 24.02 1.40 -2.51
N LEU A 319 25.23 1.70 -3.00
CA LEU A 319 25.47 2.78 -3.96
C LEU A 319 24.86 2.46 -5.34
N VAL A 320 25.15 1.28 -5.91
CA VAL A 320 24.60 0.85 -7.21
C VAL A 320 23.06 0.78 -7.16
N THR A 321 22.52 0.28 -6.04
CA THR A 321 21.07 0.25 -5.79
C THR A 321 20.51 1.67 -5.78
N SER A 322 21.14 2.62 -5.09
CA SER A 322 20.65 4.00 -5.04
C SER A 322 20.59 4.65 -6.43
N LEU A 323 21.62 4.46 -7.27
CA LEU A 323 21.67 5.00 -8.63
C LEU A 323 20.59 4.39 -9.54
N THR A 324 20.40 3.07 -9.45
CA THR A 324 19.38 2.37 -10.24
C THR A 324 17.96 2.70 -9.78
N CYS A 325 17.74 2.91 -8.48
CA CYS A 325 16.47 3.38 -7.91
C CYS A 325 16.10 4.78 -8.44
N ILE A 326 17.06 5.70 -8.51
CA ILE A 326 16.86 7.03 -9.11
C ILE A 326 16.43 6.89 -10.58
N GLY A 327 17.07 6.00 -11.34
CA GLY A 327 16.70 5.70 -12.72
C GLY A 327 15.27 5.17 -12.87
N GLU A 328 14.85 4.22 -12.02
CA GLU A 328 13.48 3.69 -11.97
C GLU A 328 12.46 4.75 -11.55
N ALA A 329 12.80 5.58 -10.56
CA ALA A 329 11.94 6.69 -10.10
C ALA A 329 11.71 7.72 -11.21
N TYR A 330 12.76 8.07 -11.97
CA TYR A 330 12.65 8.96 -13.13
C TYR A 330 11.74 8.39 -14.24
N LYS A 331 11.68 7.06 -14.35
CA LYS A 331 10.76 6.35 -15.26
C LYS A 331 9.36 6.13 -14.67
N ASN A 332 9.01 6.83 -13.58
CA ASN A 332 7.69 6.81 -12.93
C ASN A 332 7.27 5.43 -12.39
N ASN A 333 8.21 4.57 -11.98
CA ASN A 333 7.87 3.37 -11.23
C ASN A 333 7.36 3.77 -9.82
N ARG A 334 6.08 3.54 -9.54
CA ARG A 334 5.37 3.98 -8.31
C ARG A 334 6.11 3.59 -7.02
N PHE A 335 6.66 2.37 -6.98
CA PHE A 335 7.41 1.88 -5.81
C PHE A 335 8.68 2.70 -5.58
N TYR A 336 9.46 2.95 -6.63
CA TYR A 336 10.72 3.68 -6.52
C TYR A 336 10.51 5.18 -6.34
N VAL A 337 9.45 5.77 -6.87
CA VAL A 337 9.14 7.20 -6.60
C VAL A 337 8.99 7.45 -5.10
N VAL A 338 8.32 6.54 -4.38
CA VAL A 338 8.11 6.67 -2.93
C VAL A 338 9.36 6.26 -2.13
N CYS A 339 10.02 5.15 -2.50
CA CYS A 339 11.09 4.58 -1.69
C CYS A 339 12.48 5.19 -1.95
N THR A 340 12.74 5.75 -3.14
CA THR A 340 14.09 6.24 -3.53
C THR A 340 14.69 7.26 -2.56
N PRO A 341 13.97 8.28 -2.05
CA PRO A 341 14.56 9.24 -1.11
C PRO A 341 15.14 8.56 0.14
N TRP A 342 14.43 7.54 0.66
CA TRP A 342 14.87 6.76 1.82
C TRP A 342 16.02 5.83 1.47
N ILE A 343 15.98 5.15 0.32
CA ILE A 343 17.07 4.28 -0.15
C ILE A 343 18.37 5.08 -0.32
N VAL A 344 18.30 6.28 -0.93
CA VAL A 344 19.46 7.16 -1.13
C VAL A 344 19.99 7.66 0.22
N LEU A 345 19.11 8.07 1.14
CA LEU A 345 19.50 8.50 2.49
C LEU A 345 20.24 7.38 3.24
N VAL A 346 19.70 6.16 3.22
CA VAL A 346 20.33 4.98 3.83
C VAL A 346 21.69 4.70 3.19
N ALA A 347 21.81 4.76 1.86
CA ALA A 347 23.07 4.54 1.17
C ALA A 347 24.15 5.56 1.55
N ILE A 348 23.79 6.84 1.68
CA ILE A 348 24.71 7.91 2.11
C ILE A 348 25.20 7.64 3.54
N ILE A 349 24.29 7.38 4.48
CA ILE A 349 24.66 7.18 5.88
C ILE A 349 25.48 5.89 6.04
N HIS A 350 25.11 4.80 5.37
CA HIS A 350 25.86 3.55 5.39
C HIS A 350 27.29 3.73 4.85
N CYS A 351 27.45 4.48 3.75
CA CYS A 351 28.77 4.83 3.22
C CYS A 351 29.59 5.67 4.20
N LEU A 352 28.97 6.67 4.84
CA LEU A 352 29.65 7.50 5.86
C LEU A 352 30.10 6.67 7.06
N ILE A 353 29.27 5.75 7.56
CA ILE A 353 29.62 4.83 8.65
C ILE A 353 30.82 3.96 8.27
N TYR A 354 30.81 3.41 7.05
CA TYR A 354 31.90 2.58 6.57
C TYR A 354 33.22 3.36 6.48
N ILE A 355 33.20 4.58 5.94
CA ILE A 355 34.38 5.46 5.87
C ILE A 355 34.88 5.79 7.27
N GLN A 356 34.00 6.15 8.22
CA GLN A 356 34.40 6.43 9.59
C GLN A 356 35.03 5.20 10.27
N THR A 357 34.55 4.01 9.96
CA THR A 357 35.09 2.74 10.48
C THR A 357 36.47 2.46 9.89
N ALA A 358 36.63 2.61 8.58
CA ALA A 358 37.92 2.45 7.89
C ALA A 358 38.99 3.47 8.34
N LEU A 359 38.57 4.66 8.76
CA LEU A 359 39.46 5.68 9.33
C LEU A 359 39.75 5.50 10.82
N GLY A 360 39.18 4.47 11.48
CA GLY A 360 39.35 4.23 12.92
C GLY A 360 38.66 5.26 13.83
N ILE A 361 37.72 6.03 13.29
CA ILE A 361 37.01 7.12 14.01
C ILE A 361 35.69 6.60 14.61
N TYR A 362 35.13 5.51 14.06
CA TYR A 362 33.80 5.00 14.41
C TYR A 362 33.81 4.13 15.68
N GLN A 363 33.26 4.66 16.77
CA GLN A 363 32.93 3.89 17.98
C GLN A 363 31.60 4.37 18.57
N THR A 364 30.54 4.36 17.78
CA THR A 364 29.21 4.62 18.35
C THR A 364 28.77 3.41 19.20
N THR A 365 28.02 3.65 20.27
CA THR A 365 27.38 2.58 21.07
C THR A 365 26.08 2.09 20.45
N ILE A 366 25.58 2.82 19.44
CA ILE A 366 24.30 2.62 18.78
C ILE A 366 24.56 2.01 17.40
N ASN A 367 23.88 0.91 17.10
CA ASN A 367 23.95 0.27 15.79
C ASN A 367 23.12 1.03 14.75
N TRP A 368 23.70 2.06 14.15
CA TRP A 368 23.02 2.88 13.15
C TRP A 368 22.63 2.10 11.90
N SER A 369 23.38 1.05 11.53
CA SER A 369 23.08 0.23 10.35
C SER A 369 21.72 -0.44 10.48
N THR A 370 21.49 -1.17 11.58
CA THR A 370 20.21 -1.83 11.86
C THR A 370 19.05 -0.85 11.95
N ILE A 371 19.26 0.33 12.54
CA ILE A 371 18.23 1.39 12.62
C ILE A 371 17.81 1.87 11.22
N LEU A 372 18.77 2.06 10.31
CA LEU A 372 18.46 2.45 8.94
C LEU A 372 17.69 1.35 8.19
N PHE A 373 18.09 0.08 8.39
CA PHE A 373 17.42 -1.05 7.76
C PHE A 373 16.00 -1.27 8.32
N ILE A 374 15.71 -0.97 9.58
CA ILE A 374 14.34 -1.04 10.11
C ILE A 374 13.46 0.10 9.57
N ILE A 375 14.02 1.31 9.42
CA ILE A 375 13.30 2.44 8.83
C ILE A 375 12.89 2.10 7.39
N ILE A 376 13.81 1.56 6.58
CA ILE A 376 13.49 1.18 5.21
C ILE A 376 12.49 0.01 5.16
N LEU A 377 12.56 -0.95 6.09
CA LEU A 377 11.56 -2.01 6.20
C LEU A 377 10.16 -1.42 6.45
N ILE A 378 10.02 -0.49 7.39
CA ILE A 378 8.74 0.17 7.71
C ILE A 378 8.21 0.92 6.49
N VAL A 379 9.06 1.65 5.77
CA VAL A 379 8.68 2.37 4.53
C VAL A 379 8.17 1.38 3.46
N ILE A 380 8.89 0.28 3.24
CA ILE A 380 8.53 -0.75 2.27
C ILE A 380 7.19 -1.41 2.63
N ILE A 381 6.99 -1.76 3.90
CA ILE A 381 5.75 -2.38 4.38
C ILE A 381 4.57 -1.41 4.24
N SER A 382 4.77 -0.15 4.63
CA SER A 382 3.75 0.89 4.50
C SER A 382 3.33 1.07 3.04
N TYR A 383 4.29 1.08 2.11
CA TYR A 383 3.99 1.11 0.68
C TYR A 383 3.16 -0.10 0.24
N ASN A 384 3.56 -1.32 0.60
CA ASN A 384 2.84 -2.53 0.20
C ASN A 384 1.42 -2.58 0.76
N LEU A 385 1.22 -2.09 2.00
CA LEU A 385 -0.10 -1.99 2.61
C LEU A 385 -0.99 -0.99 1.85
N ILE A 386 -0.46 0.19 1.53
CA ILE A 386 -1.18 1.22 0.77
C ILE A 386 -1.54 0.70 -0.63
N ASP A 387 -0.58 0.10 -1.35
CA ASP A 387 -0.80 -0.46 -2.69
C ASP A 387 -1.87 -1.56 -2.66
N HIS A 388 -1.88 -2.39 -1.62
CA HIS A 388 -2.92 -3.41 -1.44
C HIS A 388 -4.31 -2.81 -1.17
N ILE A 389 -4.41 -1.82 -0.28
CA ILE A 389 -5.68 -1.14 0.02
C ILE A 389 -6.22 -0.50 -1.28
N MET A 390 -5.37 0.22 -2.01
CA MET A 390 -5.75 0.87 -3.26
C MET A 390 -6.19 -0.11 -4.35
N ASN A 391 -5.53 -1.27 -4.47
CA ASN A 391 -5.91 -2.28 -5.47
C ASN A 391 -7.19 -3.02 -5.07
N THR A 392 -7.38 -3.31 -3.78
CA THR A 392 -8.62 -3.92 -3.27
C THR A 392 -9.83 -3.03 -3.50
N ASP A 393 -9.68 -1.70 -3.34
CA ASP A 393 -10.75 -0.74 -3.63
C ASP A 393 -11.11 -0.71 -5.11
N LYS A 394 -10.13 -0.87 -6.02
CA LYS A 394 -10.41 -0.97 -7.46
C LYS A 394 -11.18 -2.24 -7.80
N ASP A 395 -10.75 -3.38 -7.27
CA ASP A 395 -11.42 -4.66 -7.51
C ASP A 395 -12.86 -4.64 -6.97
N ARG A 396 -13.08 -4.05 -5.79
CA ARG A 396 -14.42 -3.85 -5.23
C ARG A 396 -15.29 -2.97 -6.13
N ARG A 397 -14.77 -1.83 -6.60
CA ARG A 397 -15.51 -0.94 -7.52
C ARG A 397 -15.89 -1.65 -8.82
N GLN A 398 -15.02 -2.51 -9.36
CA GLN A 398 -15.35 -3.30 -10.55
C GLN A 398 -16.46 -4.31 -10.27
N VAL A 399 -16.42 -4.99 -9.12
CA VAL A 399 -17.47 -5.93 -8.71
C VAL A 399 -18.80 -5.22 -8.48
N ASP A 400 -18.80 -4.07 -7.81
CA ASP A 400 -20.01 -3.29 -7.54
C ASP A 400 -20.61 -2.75 -8.85
N PHE A 401 -19.76 -2.28 -9.78
CA PHE A 401 -20.20 -1.88 -11.12
C PHE A 401 -20.87 -3.03 -11.89
N LEU A 402 -20.28 -4.24 -11.83
CA LEU A 402 -20.85 -5.42 -12.49
C LEU A 402 -22.21 -5.82 -11.88
N LYS A 403 -22.38 -5.70 -10.57
CA LYS A 403 -23.66 -5.96 -9.90
C LYS A 403 -24.72 -4.97 -10.32
N ILE A 404 -24.42 -3.67 -10.25
CA ILE A 404 -25.35 -2.61 -10.68
C ILE A 404 -25.78 -2.83 -12.14
N LYS A 405 -24.84 -3.17 -13.04
CA LYS A 405 -25.16 -3.50 -14.43
C LYS A 405 -26.13 -4.68 -14.54
N ASN A 406 -25.93 -5.73 -13.76
CA ASN A 406 -26.77 -6.93 -13.80
C ASN A 406 -28.18 -6.64 -13.28
N ASP A 407 -28.28 -5.89 -12.18
CA ASP A 407 -29.56 -5.52 -11.56
C ASP A 407 -30.40 -4.65 -12.51
N LEU A 408 -29.77 -3.70 -13.22
CA LEU A 408 -30.43 -2.87 -14.23
C LEU A 408 -30.91 -3.70 -15.44
N LEU A 409 -30.11 -4.66 -15.90
CA LEU A 409 -30.52 -5.57 -16.97
C LEU A 409 -31.72 -6.42 -16.56
N GLU A 410 -31.75 -6.91 -15.31
CA GLU A 410 -32.87 -7.69 -14.79
C GLU A 410 -34.17 -6.85 -14.74
N GLN A 411 -34.09 -5.60 -14.28
CA GLN A 411 -35.22 -4.67 -14.31
C GLN A 411 -35.74 -4.43 -15.74
N HIS A 412 -34.83 -4.27 -16.71
CA HIS A 412 -35.22 -4.15 -18.12
C HIS A 412 -35.95 -5.37 -18.65
N TYR A 413 -35.49 -6.58 -18.31
CA TYR A 413 -36.18 -7.81 -18.69
C TYR A 413 -37.56 -7.93 -18.05
N GLU A 414 -37.73 -7.49 -16.80
CA GLU A 414 -39.04 -7.44 -16.14
C GLU A 414 -40.00 -6.47 -16.84
N GLN A 415 -39.54 -5.27 -17.18
CA GLN A 415 -40.33 -4.30 -17.95
C GLN A 415 -40.74 -4.87 -19.32
N LEU A 416 -39.82 -5.52 -20.02
CA LEU A 416 -40.12 -6.16 -21.31
C LEU A 416 -41.15 -7.28 -21.16
N ARG A 417 -41.06 -8.09 -20.09
CA ARG A 417 -42.06 -9.12 -19.79
C ARG A 417 -43.43 -8.52 -19.51
N GLN A 418 -43.50 -7.42 -18.76
CA GLN A 418 -44.76 -6.70 -18.51
C GLN A 418 -45.35 -6.19 -19.83
N HIS A 419 -44.54 -5.60 -20.71
CA HIS A 419 -45.01 -5.16 -22.02
C HIS A 419 -45.50 -6.30 -22.91
N ILE A 420 -44.81 -7.45 -22.91
CA ILE A 420 -45.29 -8.64 -23.63
C ILE A 420 -46.62 -9.14 -23.07
N GLN A 421 -46.81 -9.09 -21.75
CA GLN A 421 -48.09 -9.44 -21.13
C GLN A 421 -49.20 -8.46 -21.54
N GLU A 422 -48.94 -7.15 -21.47
CA GLU A 422 -49.89 -6.11 -21.88
C GLU A 422 -50.34 -6.30 -23.34
N VAL A 423 -49.40 -6.54 -24.26
CA VAL A 423 -49.69 -6.81 -25.68
C VAL A 423 -50.52 -8.08 -25.86
N ASN A 424 -50.24 -9.14 -25.10
CA ASN A 424 -51.03 -10.37 -25.17
C ASN A 424 -52.46 -10.15 -24.65
N THR A 425 -52.65 -9.38 -23.58
CA THR A 425 -54.00 -9.00 -23.11
C THR A 425 -54.77 -8.20 -24.16
N LEU A 426 -54.15 -7.18 -24.76
CA LEU A 426 -54.78 -6.39 -25.83
C LEU A 426 -55.16 -7.27 -27.03
N ARG A 427 -54.29 -8.22 -27.40
CA ARG A 427 -54.59 -9.19 -28.46
C ARG A 427 -55.79 -10.06 -28.11
N LEU A 428 -55.87 -10.58 -26.88
CA LEU A 428 -56.99 -11.42 -26.44
C LEU A 428 -58.31 -10.64 -26.43
N GLU A 429 -58.30 -9.41 -25.90
CA GLU A 429 -59.45 -8.51 -25.93
C GLU A 429 -59.91 -8.23 -27.36
N PHE A 430 -58.97 -7.96 -28.27
CA PHE A 430 -59.29 -7.74 -29.69
C PHE A 430 -59.92 -8.97 -30.35
N VAL A 431 -59.37 -10.16 -30.13
CA VAL A 431 -59.93 -11.41 -30.67
C VAL A 431 -61.36 -11.62 -30.16
N GLN A 432 -61.57 -11.41 -28.85
CA GLN A 432 -62.89 -11.59 -28.25
C GLN A 432 -63.92 -10.60 -28.81
N GLU A 433 -63.51 -9.37 -29.08
CA GLU A 433 -64.39 -8.37 -29.70
C GLU A 433 -64.74 -8.72 -31.15
N MET A 434 -63.82 -9.34 -31.89
CA MET A 434 -64.08 -9.86 -33.25
C MET A 434 -64.97 -11.11 -33.23
N GLU A 435 -64.83 -12.00 -32.25
CA GLU A 435 -65.72 -13.16 -32.08
C GLU A 435 -67.15 -12.70 -31.72
N ASN A 436 -67.29 -11.75 -30.80
CA ASN A 436 -68.57 -11.13 -30.46
C ASN A 436 -69.24 -10.52 -31.69
N LEU A 437 -68.47 -9.82 -32.53
CA LEU A 437 -68.94 -9.27 -33.79
C LEU A 437 -69.44 -10.37 -34.74
N GLN A 438 -68.69 -11.46 -34.87
CA GLN A 438 -69.05 -12.60 -35.71
C GLN A 438 -70.38 -13.21 -35.28
N ASP A 439 -70.57 -13.45 -33.99
CA ASP A 439 -71.82 -13.97 -33.43
C ASP A 439 -73.01 -13.01 -33.63
N LEU A 440 -72.77 -11.70 -33.48
CA LEU A 440 -73.75 -10.66 -33.75
C LEU A 440 -74.19 -10.66 -35.23
N MET A 441 -73.26 -10.86 -36.17
CA MET A 441 -73.58 -10.96 -37.60
C MET A 441 -74.47 -12.15 -37.94
N HIS A 442 -74.39 -13.24 -37.17
CA HIS A 442 -75.23 -14.43 -37.35
C HIS A 442 -76.60 -14.32 -36.67
N THR A 443 -76.72 -13.55 -35.58
CA THR A 443 -77.93 -13.52 -34.75
C THR A 443 -78.85 -12.33 -35.06
N ASP A 444 -78.28 -11.13 -35.31
CA ASP A 444 -79.03 -9.90 -35.56
C ASP A 444 -78.23 -8.94 -36.45
N GLN A 445 -78.41 -9.06 -37.77
CA GLN A 445 -77.68 -8.27 -38.77
C GLN A 445 -77.86 -6.75 -38.61
N VAL A 446 -78.98 -6.29 -38.04
CA VAL A 446 -79.25 -4.86 -37.86
C VAL A 446 -78.41 -4.31 -36.71
N LYS A 447 -78.29 -5.05 -35.60
CA LYS A 447 -77.41 -4.69 -34.49
C LYS A 447 -75.93 -4.83 -34.85
N ALA A 448 -75.54 -5.89 -35.57
CA ALA A 448 -74.16 -6.05 -36.03
C ALA A 448 -73.73 -4.88 -36.92
N LYS A 449 -74.58 -4.49 -37.88
CA LYS A 449 -74.33 -3.33 -38.74
C LYS A 449 -74.19 -2.05 -37.93
N LYS A 450 -75.07 -1.81 -36.96
CA LYS A 450 -75.00 -0.64 -36.07
C LYS A 450 -73.73 -0.65 -35.19
N TYR A 451 -73.30 -1.82 -34.73
CA TYR A 451 -72.11 -1.98 -33.90
C TYR A 451 -70.82 -1.79 -34.72
N VAL A 452 -70.74 -2.32 -35.95
CA VAL A 452 -69.67 -1.97 -36.91
C VAL A 452 -69.70 -0.48 -37.21
N GLU A 453 -70.87 0.10 -37.48
CA GLU A 453 -71.00 1.55 -37.72
C GLU A 453 -70.55 2.37 -36.51
N THR A 454 -70.77 1.88 -35.28
CA THR A 454 -70.31 2.53 -34.05
C THR A 454 -68.80 2.41 -33.90
N ILE A 455 -68.20 1.22 -34.08
CA ILE A 455 -66.73 1.04 -34.07
C ILE A 455 -66.08 1.86 -35.19
N LEU A 456 -66.74 1.98 -36.34
CA LEU A 456 -66.24 2.67 -37.52
C LEU A 456 -66.48 4.19 -37.40
N GLU A 457 -67.52 4.64 -36.71
CA GLU A 457 -67.70 6.03 -36.26
C GLU A 457 -66.71 6.38 -35.16
N GLU A 458 -66.48 5.51 -34.17
CA GLU A 458 -65.46 5.70 -33.14
C GLU A 458 -64.07 5.72 -33.74
N ALA A 459 -63.77 4.87 -34.74
CA ALA A 459 -62.51 4.90 -35.48
C ALA A 459 -62.37 6.12 -36.41
N LYS A 460 -63.48 6.66 -36.93
CA LYS A 460 -63.51 7.89 -37.75
C LYS A 460 -63.49 9.17 -36.92
N ASN A 461 -64.14 9.15 -35.75
CA ASN A 461 -64.16 10.21 -34.73
C ASN A 461 -62.96 10.12 -33.79
N PHE A 462 -62.17 9.04 -33.88
CA PHE A 462 -60.79 9.03 -33.45
C PHE A 462 -60.06 10.02 -34.36
N GLU A 463 -60.11 11.29 -33.96
CA GLU A 463 -59.34 12.38 -34.53
C GLU A 463 -57.94 11.86 -34.83
N MET A 464 -57.65 11.72 -36.14
CA MET A 464 -56.37 11.46 -36.76
C MET A 464 -55.28 11.13 -35.74
N LEU A 465 -55.09 9.82 -35.46
CA LEU A 465 -53.86 9.31 -34.86
C LEU A 465 -52.72 10.05 -35.55
N CYS A 466 -52.02 10.90 -34.80
CA CYS A 466 -50.97 11.73 -35.33
C CYS A 466 -50.02 10.86 -36.16
N SER A 467 -50.06 10.99 -37.48
CA SER A 467 -49.16 10.29 -38.37
C SER A 467 -47.85 11.06 -38.36
N PHE A 468 -46.98 10.70 -37.43
CA PHE A 468 -45.70 11.37 -37.24
C PHE A 468 -44.66 10.90 -38.26
N CYS A 469 -44.76 9.66 -38.74
CA CYS A 469 -43.91 9.08 -39.80
C CYS A 469 -44.56 7.82 -40.42
N ASN A 470 -44.06 7.35 -41.56
CA ASN A 470 -44.58 6.14 -42.23
C ASN A 470 -44.08 4.83 -41.60
N HIS A 471 -43.01 4.86 -40.79
CA HIS A 471 -42.52 3.68 -40.08
C HIS A 471 -43.45 3.30 -38.90
N GLN A 472 -44.11 2.14 -38.98
CA GLN A 472 -45.20 1.75 -38.07
C GLN A 472 -44.77 1.72 -36.59
N MET A 473 -43.64 1.09 -36.27
CA MET A 473 -43.14 0.99 -34.89
C MET A 473 -42.82 2.38 -34.31
N THR A 474 -42.13 3.21 -35.07
CA THR A 474 -41.75 4.57 -34.64
C THR A 474 -42.98 5.46 -34.44
N ASN A 475 -43.97 5.34 -35.33
CA ASN A 475 -45.23 6.08 -35.22
C ASN A 475 -46.00 5.69 -33.94
N LEU A 476 -46.01 4.41 -33.57
CA LEU A 476 -46.60 3.95 -32.30
C LEU A 476 -45.88 4.52 -31.07
N ILE A 477 -44.55 4.53 -31.09
CA ILE A 477 -43.73 5.13 -30.02
C ILE A 477 -44.06 6.61 -29.88
N PHE A 478 -44.07 7.37 -30.97
CA PHE A 478 -44.41 8.80 -30.96
C PHE A 478 -45.83 9.07 -30.48
N ALA A 479 -46.82 8.28 -30.91
CA ALA A 479 -48.19 8.38 -30.41
C ALA A 479 -48.28 8.17 -28.89
N ARG A 480 -47.57 7.18 -28.35
CA ARG A 480 -47.50 6.95 -26.90
C ARG A 480 -46.87 8.12 -26.16
N TYR A 481 -45.72 8.61 -26.62
CA TYR A 481 -45.04 9.73 -25.94
C TYR A 481 -45.79 11.05 -26.10
N GLN A 482 -46.53 11.26 -27.20
CA GLN A 482 -47.46 12.38 -27.33
C GLN A 482 -48.55 12.35 -26.24
N GLN A 483 -49.15 11.18 -25.99
CA GLN A 483 -50.14 11.03 -24.92
C GLN A 483 -49.52 11.21 -23.53
N LEU A 484 -48.31 10.69 -23.31
CA LEU A 484 -47.59 10.86 -22.04
C LEU A 484 -47.23 12.33 -21.79
N ALA A 485 -46.81 13.05 -22.82
CA ALA A 485 -46.50 14.48 -22.77
C ALA A 485 -47.72 15.30 -22.37
N ALA A 486 -48.88 15.01 -22.97
CA ALA A 486 -50.15 15.65 -22.63
C ALA A 486 -50.52 15.46 -21.15
N LYS A 487 -50.34 14.24 -20.61
CA LYS A 487 -50.59 13.94 -19.17
C LYS A 487 -49.62 14.67 -18.22
N ARG A 488 -48.39 14.94 -18.67
CA ARG A 488 -47.33 15.54 -17.84
C ARG A 488 -47.11 17.05 -18.07
N ASN A 489 -47.97 17.69 -18.87
CA ASN A 489 -47.84 19.08 -19.31
C ASN A 489 -46.47 19.38 -19.93
N ILE A 490 -46.04 18.52 -20.87
CA ILE A 490 -44.81 18.69 -21.65
C ILE A 490 -45.21 18.98 -23.09
N GLN A 491 -44.63 20.00 -23.70
CA GLN A 491 -44.78 20.26 -25.13
C GLN A 491 -43.74 19.40 -25.88
N ILE A 492 -44.21 18.47 -26.71
CA ILE A 492 -43.34 17.60 -27.51
C ILE A 492 -43.59 17.81 -29.01
N THR A 493 -42.52 17.83 -29.79
CA THR A 493 -42.57 17.94 -31.26
C THR A 493 -41.70 16.86 -31.90
N PHE A 494 -42.30 16.03 -32.75
CA PHE A 494 -41.61 15.01 -33.53
C PHE A 494 -41.43 15.46 -34.97
N GLN A 495 -40.22 15.28 -35.51
CA GLN A 495 -39.89 15.51 -36.91
C GLN A 495 -39.17 14.29 -37.47
N ALA A 496 -39.91 13.37 -38.09
CA ALA A 496 -39.34 12.16 -38.66
C ALA A 496 -39.92 11.90 -40.04
N ASP A 497 -39.05 11.84 -41.06
CA ASP A 497 -39.42 11.40 -42.40
C ASP A 497 -38.77 10.04 -42.65
N LEU A 498 -39.47 8.98 -42.24
CA LEU A 498 -38.97 7.60 -42.28
C LEU A 498 -39.78 6.75 -43.26
N PRO A 499 -39.12 5.97 -44.14
CA PRO A 499 -39.79 4.98 -45.00
C PRO A 499 -40.35 3.80 -44.19
N GLU A 500 -41.15 2.94 -44.84
CA GLU A 500 -41.74 1.75 -44.22
C GLU A 500 -40.69 0.69 -43.82
N GLU A 501 -39.61 0.56 -44.59
CA GLU A 501 -38.50 -0.34 -44.29
C GLU A 501 -37.21 0.44 -44.04
N LEU A 502 -36.56 0.14 -42.91
CA LEU A 502 -35.31 0.77 -42.50
C LEU A 502 -34.15 -0.25 -42.49
N PRO A 503 -32.91 0.20 -42.72
CA PRO A 503 -31.72 -0.66 -42.62
C PRO A 503 -31.36 -1.03 -41.15
N ILE A 504 -32.14 -0.56 -40.17
CA ILE A 504 -31.96 -0.78 -38.74
C ILE A 504 -33.08 -1.69 -38.27
N LYS A 505 -32.79 -2.62 -37.34
CA LYS A 505 -33.82 -3.50 -36.78
C LYS A 505 -34.79 -2.71 -35.92
N ASP A 506 -36.07 -3.05 -35.99
CA ASP A 506 -37.12 -2.39 -35.20
C ASP A 506 -36.83 -2.37 -33.70
N ASP A 507 -36.30 -3.47 -33.15
CA ASP A 507 -35.93 -3.57 -31.73
C ASP A 507 -34.82 -2.56 -31.35
N ASP A 508 -33.81 -2.42 -32.20
CA ASP A 508 -32.68 -1.52 -31.98
C ASP A 508 -33.11 -0.05 -32.11
N LEU A 509 -33.97 0.26 -33.10
CA LEU A 509 -34.56 1.59 -33.27
C LEU A 509 -35.49 1.95 -32.10
N ALA A 510 -36.33 1.01 -31.66
CA ALA A 510 -37.22 1.22 -30.53
C ALA A 510 -36.41 1.47 -29.24
N GLN A 511 -35.33 0.73 -29.03
CA GLN A 511 -34.43 0.91 -27.90
C GLN A 511 -33.80 2.31 -27.88
N LEU A 512 -33.28 2.78 -29.01
CA LEU A 512 -32.73 4.14 -29.13
C LEU A 512 -33.77 5.21 -28.81
N LEU A 513 -34.98 5.08 -29.35
CA LEU A 513 -36.05 6.06 -29.16
C LEU A 513 -36.59 6.06 -27.74
N ILE A 514 -36.77 4.90 -27.12
CA ILE A 514 -37.26 4.77 -25.75
C ILE A 514 -36.24 5.39 -24.79
N HIS A 515 -34.95 5.02 -24.86
CA HIS A 515 -33.95 5.57 -23.94
C HIS A 515 -33.75 7.08 -24.12
N ALA A 516 -33.74 7.57 -25.37
CA ALA A 516 -33.66 9.01 -25.62
C ALA A 516 -34.86 9.75 -25.03
N LEU A 517 -36.08 9.26 -25.27
CA LEU A 517 -37.30 9.89 -24.77
C LEU A 517 -37.46 9.74 -23.25
N GLU A 518 -37.11 8.61 -22.65
CA GLU A 518 -37.17 8.43 -21.19
C GLU A 518 -36.22 9.38 -20.47
N HIS A 519 -34.99 9.50 -20.95
CA HIS A 519 -34.02 10.48 -20.47
C HIS A 519 -34.60 11.90 -20.56
N SER A 520 -35.04 12.33 -21.75
CA SER A 520 -35.59 13.67 -21.95
C SER A 520 -36.85 13.94 -21.11
N PHE A 521 -37.75 12.96 -20.97
CA PHE A 521 -38.95 13.11 -20.14
C PHE A 521 -38.63 13.20 -18.66
N ARG A 522 -37.69 12.41 -18.16
CA ARG A 522 -37.29 12.41 -16.75
C ARG A 522 -36.74 13.76 -16.35
N GLU A 523 -35.84 14.32 -17.15
CA GLU A 523 -35.22 15.61 -16.87
C GLU A 523 -36.19 16.78 -17.09
N THR A 524 -36.96 16.75 -18.17
CA THR A 524 -37.94 17.82 -18.46
C THR A 524 -39.05 17.88 -17.42
N HIS A 525 -39.51 16.73 -16.92
CA HIS A 525 -40.55 16.68 -15.89
C HIS A 525 -40.14 17.38 -14.59
N ALA A 526 -38.82 17.48 -14.35
CA ALA A 526 -38.24 18.03 -13.15
C ALA A 526 -38.16 19.58 -13.14
N ILE A 527 -38.51 20.22 -14.27
CA ILE A 527 -38.66 21.68 -14.35
C ILE A 527 -39.94 22.11 -13.63
N GLU A 528 -39.83 23.01 -12.65
CA GLU A 528 -40.96 23.45 -11.82
C GLU A 528 -42.09 24.10 -12.64
N ASN A 529 -41.76 24.95 -13.62
CA ASN A 529 -42.75 25.63 -14.45
C ASN A 529 -43.08 24.81 -15.73
N PRO A 530 -44.33 24.34 -15.91
CA PRO A 530 -44.72 23.55 -17.08
C PRO A 530 -44.54 24.26 -18.43
N LEU A 531 -44.54 25.60 -18.49
CA LEU A 531 -44.40 26.34 -19.75
C LEU A 531 -43.00 26.21 -20.39
N TYR A 532 -41.99 25.84 -19.60
CA TYR A 532 -40.63 25.61 -20.08
C TYR A 532 -40.35 24.14 -20.40
N ARG A 533 -41.33 23.25 -20.24
CA ARG A 533 -41.16 21.82 -20.52
C ARG A 533 -41.31 21.55 -22.00
N LYS A 534 -40.19 21.50 -22.72
CA LYS A 534 -40.17 21.26 -24.17
C LYS A 534 -39.22 20.12 -24.53
N ILE A 535 -39.68 19.24 -25.41
CA ILE A 535 -38.90 18.16 -26.01
C ILE A 535 -39.07 18.24 -27.52
N HIS A 536 -37.97 18.12 -28.25
CA HIS A 536 -37.94 18.03 -29.69
C HIS A 536 -37.15 16.79 -30.09
N LEU A 537 -37.75 15.91 -30.89
CA LEU A 537 -37.06 14.75 -31.43
C LEU A 537 -37.12 14.81 -32.96
N SER A 538 -35.96 14.70 -33.58
CA SER A 538 -35.81 14.65 -35.03
C SER A 538 -35.09 13.37 -35.46
N ILE A 539 -35.57 12.77 -36.55
CA ILE A 539 -34.95 11.63 -37.21
C ILE A 539 -34.84 11.93 -38.69
N HIS A 540 -33.64 11.77 -39.23
CA HIS A 540 -33.37 12.06 -40.63
C HIS A 540 -32.19 11.25 -41.14
N GLU A 541 -32.22 10.94 -42.44
CA GLU A 541 -31.07 10.39 -43.14
C GLU A 541 -30.22 11.54 -43.70
N GLN A 542 -28.93 11.56 -43.36
CA GLN A 542 -27.94 12.45 -43.96
C GLN A 542 -26.86 11.60 -44.64
N GLU A 543 -26.83 11.62 -45.97
CA GLU A 543 -25.87 10.85 -46.79
C GLU A 543 -25.83 9.34 -46.42
N ASP A 544 -24.74 8.91 -45.80
CA ASP A 544 -24.45 7.54 -45.35
C ASP A 544 -24.77 7.29 -43.86
N HIS A 545 -25.41 8.26 -43.19
CA HIS A 545 -25.71 8.19 -41.76
C HIS A 545 -27.21 8.32 -41.46
N PHE A 546 -27.68 7.47 -40.55
CA PHE A 546 -28.99 7.60 -39.94
C PHE A 546 -28.86 8.35 -38.61
N VAL A 547 -29.48 9.52 -38.50
CA VAL A 547 -29.26 10.44 -37.38
C VAL A 547 -30.54 10.62 -36.58
N ILE A 548 -30.47 10.29 -35.29
CA ILE A 548 -31.52 10.53 -34.30
C ILE A 548 -31.02 11.63 -33.35
N CYS A 549 -31.76 12.72 -33.25
CA CYS A 549 -31.45 13.82 -32.35
C CYS A 549 -32.64 14.08 -31.43
N CYS A 550 -32.42 14.01 -30.11
CA CYS A 550 -33.40 14.37 -29.10
C CYS A 550 -32.86 15.51 -28.26
N GLU A 551 -33.59 16.63 -28.26
CA GLU A 551 -33.29 17.85 -27.53
C GLU A 551 -34.39 18.11 -26.53
N HIS A 552 -34.04 18.48 -25.31
CA HIS A 552 -35.01 18.94 -24.32
C HIS A 552 -34.53 20.15 -23.54
N SER A 553 -35.48 20.89 -23.00
CA SER A 553 -35.19 21.99 -22.08
C SER A 553 -34.62 21.43 -20.78
N ALA A 554 -33.50 21.99 -20.33
CA ALA A 554 -32.88 21.70 -19.06
C ALA A 554 -32.90 22.95 -18.17
N HIS A 555 -32.99 22.79 -16.85
CA HIS A 555 -32.86 23.89 -15.88
C HIS A 555 -32.10 23.37 -14.64
N TYR A 556 -30.87 22.89 -14.84
CA TYR A 556 -30.12 22.14 -13.82
C TYR A 556 -29.95 22.90 -12.49
N ASP A 557 -29.92 24.24 -12.52
CA ASP A 557 -29.73 25.08 -11.32
C ASP A 557 -31.01 25.31 -10.49
N THR A 558 -32.19 25.10 -11.07
CA THR A 558 -33.50 25.38 -10.42
C THR A 558 -34.48 24.21 -10.47
N ASN A 559 -34.03 23.06 -11.00
CA ASN A 559 -34.74 21.80 -11.06
C ASN A 559 -35.01 21.24 -9.64
N ILE A 560 -36.15 20.57 -9.43
CA ILE A 560 -36.52 19.88 -8.17
C ILE A 560 -35.44 18.93 -7.61
N PHE A 561 -34.51 18.44 -8.44
CA PHE A 561 -33.37 17.62 -8.04
C PHE A 561 -32.28 18.39 -7.28
N SER A 562 -32.17 19.72 -7.47
CA SER A 562 -31.29 20.59 -6.67
C SER A 562 -31.67 20.64 -5.18
N ARG A 563 -32.86 20.14 -4.82
CA ARG A 563 -33.36 20.03 -3.43
C ARG A 563 -33.21 18.63 -2.82
N GLY A 564 -32.52 17.70 -3.49
CA GLY A 564 -32.12 16.39 -2.93
C GLY A 564 -33.20 15.31 -2.94
N ILE A 565 -34.13 15.33 -3.89
CA ILE A 565 -35.32 14.46 -3.87
C ILE A 565 -35.14 13.10 -4.59
N THR A 566 -34.04 12.84 -5.30
CA THR A 566 -33.76 11.49 -5.85
C THR A 566 -32.25 11.23 -5.99
N GLU A 567 -31.73 10.21 -5.29
CA GLU A 567 -30.33 9.76 -5.34
C GLU A 567 -29.97 8.95 -6.61
N GLU A 568 -30.92 8.66 -7.50
CA GLU A 568 -30.75 7.70 -8.62
C GLU A 568 -30.63 8.35 -10.01
N LEU A 569 -30.56 9.67 -10.12
CA LEU A 569 -30.64 10.34 -11.44
C LEU A 569 -29.40 10.11 -12.32
N ASP A 570 -28.21 10.25 -11.72
CA ASP A 570 -26.94 10.07 -12.42
C ASP A 570 -26.76 8.63 -12.93
N ASP A 571 -27.26 7.65 -12.17
CA ASP A 571 -27.18 6.25 -12.54
C ASP A 571 -28.15 5.91 -13.68
N GLN A 572 -29.36 6.48 -13.67
CA GLN A 572 -30.32 6.32 -14.77
C GLN A 572 -29.88 7.04 -16.06
N GLU A 573 -29.32 8.26 -15.96
CA GLU A 573 -28.74 8.96 -17.13
C GLU A 573 -27.59 8.15 -17.75
N ARG A 574 -26.66 7.68 -16.92
CA ARG A 574 -25.56 6.83 -17.40
C ARG A 574 -26.06 5.56 -18.04
N PHE A 575 -27.11 4.96 -17.50
CA PHE A 575 -27.70 3.76 -18.04
C PHE A 575 -28.32 4.01 -19.43
N ASP A 576 -29.16 5.05 -19.58
CA ASP A 576 -29.78 5.40 -20.86
C ASP A 576 -28.73 5.68 -21.94
N LEU A 577 -27.70 6.46 -21.60
CA LEU A 577 -26.57 6.74 -22.50
C LEU A 577 -25.77 5.48 -22.84
N MET A 578 -25.57 4.56 -21.89
CA MET A 578 -24.87 3.29 -22.13
C MET A 578 -25.66 2.40 -23.09
N MET A 579 -26.98 2.29 -22.92
CA MET A 579 -27.82 1.50 -23.82
C MET A 579 -27.86 2.09 -25.22
N MET A 580 -27.97 3.42 -25.34
CA MET A 580 -27.87 4.09 -26.63
C MET A 580 -26.50 3.89 -27.28
N LYS A 581 -25.42 3.92 -26.48
CA LYS A 581 -24.05 3.69 -26.96
C LYS A 581 -23.85 2.25 -27.46
N ASP A 582 -24.38 1.26 -26.74
CA ASP A 582 -24.30 -0.15 -27.11
C ASP A 582 -25.00 -0.44 -28.45
N VAL A 583 -26.17 0.16 -28.68
CA VAL A 583 -26.85 0.10 -29.98
C VAL A 583 -26.03 0.84 -31.04
N ALA A 584 -25.53 2.05 -30.75
CA ALA A 584 -24.74 2.81 -31.70
C ALA A 584 -23.47 2.06 -32.15
N ASP A 585 -22.77 1.41 -31.22
CA ASP A 585 -21.57 0.62 -31.50
C ASP A 585 -21.88 -0.59 -32.37
N ARG A 586 -23.05 -1.23 -32.19
CA ARG A 586 -23.51 -2.30 -33.10
C ARG A 586 -23.59 -1.84 -34.54
N TYR A 587 -23.86 -0.57 -34.83
CA TYR A 587 -23.98 -0.04 -36.19
C TYR A 587 -22.82 0.87 -36.60
N THR A 588 -21.63 0.66 -36.00
CA THR A 588 -20.42 1.48 -36.22
C THR A 588 -20.68 2.99 -36.13
N GLY A 589 -21.58 3.35 -35.22
CA GLY A 589 -22.08 4.69 -35.01
C GLY A 589 -21.42 5.45 -33.86
N THR A 590 -21.88 6.68 -33.65
CA THR A 590 -21.43 7.57 -32.57
C THR A 590 -22.61 8.06 -31.75
N LEU A 591 -22.36 8.32 -30.46
CA LEU A 591 -23.28 8.96 -29.53
C LEU A 591 -22.58 10.22 -29.00
N THR A 592 -23.23 11.37 -29.12
CA THR A 592 -22.76 12.64 -28.57
C THR A 592 -23.84 13.28 -27.73
N GLN A 593 -23.45 13.88 -26.60
CA GLN A 593 -24.33 14.65 -25.72
C GLN A 593 -23.77 16.06 -25.59
N GLU A 594 -24.59 17.05 -25.90
CA GLU A 594 -24.30 18.48 -25.72
C GLU A 594 -25.14 19.00 -24.56
N LYS A 595 -24.48 19.32 -23.44
CA LYS A 595 -25.14 19.71 -22.18
C LYS A 595 -24.87 21.18 -21.88
N ASP A 596 -25.93 21.99 -21.87
CA ASP A 596 -25.94 23.40 -21.44
C ASP A 596 -26.91 23.57 -20.25
N THR A 597 -26.84 24.71 -19.58
CA THR A 597 -27.70 25.13 -18.48
C THR A 597 -29.20 25.15 -18.83
N LEU A 598 -29.52 25.38 -20.11
CA LEU A 598 -30.89 25.56 -20.61
C LEU A 598 -31.37 24.44 -21.54
N ILE A 599 -30.46 23.68 -22.14
CA ILE A 599 -30.75 22.69 -23.18
C ILE A 599 -29.81 21.50 -23.00
N ASP A 600 -30.35 20.29 -23.14
CA ASP A 600 -29.57 19.07 -23.29
C ASP A 600 -29.96 18.40 -24.62
N ARG A 601 -28.97 17.98 -25.39
CA ARG A 601 -29.16 17.38 -26.70
C ARG A 601 -28.35 16.10 -26.84
N ILE A 602 -29.04 15.01 -27.10
CA ILE A 602 -28.47 13.72 -27.43
C ILE A 602 -28.56 13.49 -28.93
N THR A 603 -27.44 13.17 -29.56
CA THR A 603 -27.36 12.81 -30.98
C THR A 603 -26.74 11.43 -31.15
N VAL A 604 -27.45 10.56 -31.87
CA VAL A 604 -27.00 9.22 -32.27
C VAL A 604 -26.86 9.21 -33.78
N GLN A 605 -25.69 8.84 -34.28
CA GLN A 605 -25.42 8.67 -35.71
C GLN A 605 -25.05 7.22 -35.98
N LEU A 606 -25.77 6.54 -36.88
CA LEU A 606 -25.52 5.15 -37.26
C LEU A 606 -25.01 5.07 -38.70
N SER A 607 -24.08 4.17 -39.00
CA SER A 607 -23.52 4.02 -40.36
C SER A 607 -24.36 3.09 -41.23
N ARG A 608 -24.67 3.50 -42.47
CA ARG A 608 -25.50 2.74 -43.41
C ARG A 608 -24.80 1.54 -44.05
N ASN A 609 -23.47 1.50 -44.06
CA ASN A 609 -22.66 0.44 -44.71
C ASN A 609 -22.52 -0.85 -43.89
N TYR A 610 -23.56 -1.21 -43.13
CA TYR A 610 -23.56 -2.44 -42.34
C TYR A 610 -23.80 -3.66 -43.23
N SER A 611 -22.78 -4.07 -43.98
CA SER A 611 -22.77 -5.37 -44.64
C SER A 611 -22.72 -6.46 -43.56
N ASN A 612 -23.77 -7.29 -43.50
CA ASN A 612 -23.79 -8.54 -42.73
C ASN A 612 -22.54 -9.37 -43.08
N SER A 613 -21.50 -9.24 -42.27
CA SER A 613 -20.41 -10.20 -42.19
C SER A 613 -20.70 -11.08 -40.99
N ILE A 614 -21.51 -12.11 -41.24
CA ILE A 614 -21.59 -13.31 -40.38
C ILE A 614 -20.34 -14.14 -40.64
#